data_AF-A0A086YYI3-F1
#
_entry.id   AF-A0A086YYI3-F1
#
_cell.length_a   1.000
_cell.length_b   1.000
_cell.length_c   1.000
_cell.angle_alpha   90.00
_cell.angle_beta   90.00
_cell.angle_gamma   90.00
#
_symmetry.space_group_name_H-M   'P 1'
#
loop_
_entity.id
_entity.type
_entity.pdbx_description
1 polymer ?
#
loop_
_entity_poly.entity_id
_entity_poly.type
_entity_poly.pdbx_seq_one_letter_code
_entity_poly.pdbx_strand_id
1 'polypeptide(L)'
;MLDDLDAWGVDTRFISKSAQEGTGTFIAEIDQTSGNTMVGTLGANATISGEEVSQTLGQIEAPVLLLQLETSKESAMAALKTGRG
;
A
#
# COMPACT_ATOMS: atom_id res chain seq x y z
N MET A 1 4.92 -12.79 -5.73
CA MET A 1 4.04 -11.67 -5.31
C MET A 1 3.70 -10.75 -6.47
N LEU A 2 4.65 -10.02 -7.07
CA LEU A 2 4.33 -9.17 -8.23
C LEU A 2 3.85 -10.00 -9.42
N ASP A 3 4.50 -11.14 -9.67
CA ASP A 3 4.09 -12.08 -10.71
C ASP A 3 2.68 -12.66 -10.45
N ASP A 4 2.30 -12.84 -9.18
CA ASP A 4 0.97 -13.32 -8.81
C ASP A 4 -0.10 -12.24 -9.05
N LEU A 5 0.20 -10.98 -8.73
CA LEU A 5 -0.68 -9.84 -9.01
C LEU A 5 -0.91 -9.67 -10.51
N ASP A 6 0.15 -9.79 -11.32
CA ASP A 6 0.06 -9.76 -12.78
C ASP A 6 -0.80 -10.93 -13.31
N ALA A 7 -0.59 -12.15 -12.78
CA ALA A 7 -1.42 -13.31 -13.12
C ALA A 7 -2.90 -13.15 -12.74
N TRP A 8 -3.22 -12.32 -11.74
CA TRP A 8 -4.60 -11.96 -11.36
C TRP A 8 -5.15 -10.76 -12.13
N GLY A 9 -4.40 -10.21 -13.08
CA GLY A 9 -4.83 -9.08 -13.91
C GLY A 9 -4.78 -7.72 -13.20
N VAL A 10 -3.99 -7.60 -12.14
CA VAL A 10 -3.75 -6.31 -11.45
C VAL A 10 -2.69 -5.53 -12.24
N ASP A 11 -3.00 -4.30 -12.62
CA ASP A 11 -2.02 -3.40 -13.23
C ASP A 11 -0.98 -2.94 -12.19
N THR A 12 0.23 -3.50 -12.27
CA THR A 12 1.31 -3.22 -11.31
C THR A 12 2.25 -2.10 -11.74
N ARG A 13 1.97 -1.36 -12.82
CA ARG A 13 2.90 -0.35 -13.38
C ARG A 13 3.24 0.78 -12.40
N PHE A 14 2.37 1.04 -11.43
CA PHE A 14 2.54 2.08 -10.42
C PHE A 14 3.09 1.57 -9.08
N ILE A 15 3.50 0.30 -8.99
CA ILE A 15 4.16 -0.23 -7.79
C ILE A 15 5.63 0.23 -7.77
N SER A 16 5.98 1.03 -6.76
CA SER A 16 7.36 1.45 -6.51
C SER A 16 8.17 0.36 -5.80
N LYS A 17 9.48 0.29 -6.10
CA LYS A 17 10.43 -0.62 -5.44
C LYS A 17 11.53 0.21 -4.79
N SER A 18 11.66 0.08 -3.47
CA SER A 18 12.76 0.70 -2.73
C SER A 18 14.01 -0.18 -2.81
N ALA A 19 15.17 0.45 -3.03
CA ALA A 19 16.46 -0.22 -2.92
C ALA A 19 17.04 -0.09 -1.50
N GLN A 20 16.52 0.84 -0.70
CA GLN A 20 16.99 1.14 0.65
C GLN A 20 16.19 0.41 1.73
N GLU A 21 14.88 0.22 1.51
CA GLU A 21 13.96 -0.30 2.52
C GLU A 21 13.50 -1.73 2.18
N GLY A 22 13.40 -2.56 3.22
CA GLY A 22 12.74 -3.86 3.10
C GLY A 22 11.22 -3.73 2.97
N THR A 23 10.56 -4.72 2.38
CA THR A 23 9.09 -4.81 2.36
C THR A 23 8.54 -4.88 3.78
N GLY A 24 7.41 -4.19 4.05
CA GLY A 24 6.70 -4.30 5.32
C GLY A 24 6.36 -5.76 5.63
N THR A 25 6.58 -6.18 6.87
CA THR A 25 6.43 -7.56 7.29
C THR A 25 5.68 -7.62 8.61
N PHE A 26 4.73 -8.55 8.70
CA PHE A 26 4.01 -8.85 9.94
C PHE A 26 4.19 -10.32 10.30
N ILE A 27 4.36 -10.59 11.58
CA ILE A 27 4.29 -11.91 12.18
C ILE A 27 2.92 -12.00 12.85
N ALA A 28 2.16 -13.02 12.46
CA ALA A 28 0.87 -13.33 13.06
C ALA A 28 1.00 -14.59 13.91
N GLU A 29 0.65 -14.48 15.19
CA GLU A 29 0.46 -15.60 16.10
C GLU A 29 -1.04 -15.85 16.25
N ILE A 30 -1.46 -17.10 16.03
CA ILE A 30 -2.85 -17.53 16.19
C ILE A 30 -2.93 -18.39 17.45
N ASP A 31 -3.73 -17.98 18.42
CA ASP A 31 -3.92 -18.71 19.66
C ASP A 31 -4.96 -19.84 19.53
N GLN A 32 -5.10 -20.65 20.58
CA GLN A 32 -6.04 -21.77 20.61
C GLN A 32 -7.52 -21.34 20.61
N THR A 33 -7.81 -20.06 20.84
CA THR A 33 -9.15 -19.47 20.76
C THR A 33 -9.46 -18.86 19.39
N SER A 34 -8.56 -19.03 18.41
CA SER A 34 -8.63 -18.40 17.08
C SER A 34 -8.46 -16.88 17.11
N GLY A 35 -7.85 -16.33 18.18
CA GLY A 35 -7.43 -14.95 18.26
C GLY A 35 -6.11 -14.74 17.53
N ASN A 36 -5.99 -13.63 16.78
CA ASN A 36 -4.76 -13.28 16.06
C ASN A 36 -4.05 -12.13 16.79
N THR A 37 -2.78 -12.34 17.15
CA THR A 37 -1.87 -11.26 17.55
C THR A 37 -0.92 -10.99 16.40
N MET A 38 -0.87 -9.75 15.92
CA MET A 38 -0.02 -9.35 14.79
C MET A 38 0.98 -8.29 15.23
N VAL A 39 2.25 -8.52 14.93
CA VAL A 39 3.33 -7.57 15.18
C VAL A 39 4.10 -7.39 13.89
N GLY A 40 4.34 -6.15 13.46
CA GLY A 40 5.06 -5.93 12.22
C GLY A 40 5.71 -4.58 12.09
N THR A 41 6.44 -4.45 10.98
CA THR A 41 7.11 -3.23 10.55
C THR A 41 6.52 -2.80 9.22
N LEU A 42 6.37 -1.48 9.04
CA LEU A 42 5.83 -0.93 7.79
C LEU A 42 6.82 -1.03 6.63
N GLY A 43 8.13 -1.03 6.90
CA GLY A 43 9.17 -1.06 5.87
C GLY A 43 8.95 0.02 4.80
N ALA A 44 9.10 -0.35 3.53
CA ALA A 44 8.85 0.52 2.38
C ALA A 44 7.44 1.16 2.34
N ASN A 45 6.43 0.60 3.03
CA ASN A 45 5.09 1.20 3.07
C ASN A 45 5.09 2.54 3.81
N ALA A 46 6.00 2.74 4.77
CA ALA A 46 6.13 4.00 5.50
C ALA A 46 6.79 5.10 4.67
N THR A 47 7.53 4.75 3.61
CA THR A 47 8.30 5.72 2.82
C THR A 47 7.56 6.25 1.61
N ILE A 48 6.33 5.79 1.35
CA ILE A 48 5.48 6.31 0.29
C ILE A 48 5.20 7.79 0.58
N SER A 49 5.61 8.66 -0.34
CA SER A 49 5.43 10.10 -0.20
C SER A 49 4.08 10.55 -0.77
N GLY A 50 3.54 11.65 -0.23
CA GLY A 50 2.31 12.25 -0.77
C GLY A 50 2.47 12.79 -2.20
N GLU A 51 3.70 13.16 -2.61
CA GLU A 51 4.00 13.62 -3.96
C GLU A 51 3.90 12.47 -4.97
N GLU A 52 4.55 11.34 -4.70
CA GLU A 52 4.47 10.13 -5.54
C GLU A 52 3.01 9.68 -5.71
N VAL A 53 2.23 9.70 -4.62
CA VAL A 53 0.80 9.37 -4.66
C VAL A 53 0.03 10.32 -5.58
N SER A 54 0.25 11.63 -5.44
CA SER A 54 -0.48 12.63 -6.23
C SER A 54 -0.15 12.54 -7.73
N GLN A 55 1.13 12.36 -8.05
CA GLN A 55 1.60 12.20 -9.44
C GLN A 55 1.07 10.90 -10.07
N THR A 56 1.03 9.83 -9.29
CA THR A 56 0.56 8.51 -9.74
C THR A 56 -0.94 8.50 -9.98
N LEU A 57 -1.72 8.94 -8.98
CA LEU A 57 -3.18 8.95 -9.09
C LEU A 57 -3.67 9.91 -10.17
N GLY A 58 -2.95 11.01 -10.46
CA GLY A 58 -3.27 11.90 -11.57
C GLY A 58 -3.18 11.25 -12.96
N GLN A 59 -2.57 10.06 -13.07
CA GLN A 59 -2.48 9.28 -14.30
C GLN A 59 -3.52 8.16 -14.39
N ILE A 60 -4.37 8.01 -13.37
CA ILE A 60 -5.33 6.91 -13.24
C ILE A 60 -6.75 7.49 -13.29
N GLU A 61 -7.53 7.07 -14.28
CA GLU A 61 -8.96 7.35 -14.34
C GLU A 61 -9.73 6.12 -13.82
N ALA A 62 -10.27 6.23 -12.61
CA ALA A 62 -11.04 5.16 -11.99
C ALA A 62 -12.25 5.73 -11.23
N PRO A 63 -13.40 5.04 -11.25
CA PRO A 63 -14.63 5.52 -10.59
C PRO A 63 -14.58 5.37 -9.06
N VAL A 64 -13.64 4.57 -8.54
CA VAL A 64 -13.56 4.23 -7.12
C VAL A 64 -12.09 4.22 -6.69
N LEU A 65 -11.80 4.91 -5.60
CA LEU A 65 -10.56 4.78 -4.84
C LEU A 65 -10.81 3.90 -3.62
N LEU A 66 -10.03 2.82 -3.48
CA LEU A 66 -9.97 1.99 -2.27
C LEU A 66 -8.64 2.24 -1.56
N LEU A 67 -8.69 2.52 -0.25
CA LEU A 67 -7.50 2.74 0.57
C LEU A 67 -7.62 2.08 1.95
N GLN A 68 -6.47 1.83 2.55
CA GLN A 68 -6.29 1.37 3.93
C GLN A 68 -5.29 2.30 4.64
N LEU A 69 -5.10 2.12 5.95
CA LEU A 69 -4.24 2.99 6.77
C LEU A 69 -2.88 2.38 7.10
N GLU A 70 -2.43 1.37 6.36
CA GLU A 70 -1.15 0.68 6.56
C GLU A 70 0.00 1.34 5.77
N THR A 71 -0.06 2.66 5.62
CA THR A 71 0.96 3.51 4.99
C THR A 71 1.18 4.77 5.84
N SER A 72 2.00 5.71 5.37
CA SER A 72 2.12 7.01 6.04
C SER A 72 0.79 7.78 6.03
N LYS A 73 0.51 8.55 7.08
CA LYS A 73 -0.69 9.41 7.15
C LYS A 73 -0.70 10.41 5.99
N GLU A 74 0.48 10.92 5.64
CA GLU A 74 0.70 11.89 4.57
C GLU A 74 0.30 11.32 3.21
N SER A 75 0.68 10.07 2.91
CA SER A 75 0.29 9.38 1.67
C SER A 75 -1.21 9.13 1.60
N ALA A 76 -1.83 8.66 2.68
CA ALA A 76 -3.28 8.46 2.74
C ALA A 76 -4.06 9.77 2.53
N MET A 77 -3.60 10.87 3.14
CA MET A 77 -4.22 12.19 2.96
C MET A 77 -4.03 12.75 1.54
N ALA A 78 -2.89 12.49 0.91
CA ALA A 78 -2.66 12.86 -0.49
C ALA A 78 -3.62 12.08 -1.41
N ALA A 79 -3.75 10.76 -1.21
CA ALA A 79 -4.66 9.92 -1.98
C ALA A 79 -6.11 10.40 -1.89
N LEU A 80 -6.59 10.71 -0.68
CA LEU A 80 -7.94 11.23 -0.45
C LEU A 80 -8.19 12.59 -1.09
N LYS A 81 -7.18 13.46 -1.19
CA LYS A 81 -7.31 14.77 -1.84
C LYS A 81 -7.39 14.61 -3.36
N THR A 82 -6.53 13.76 -3.94
CA THR A 82 -6.45 13.57 -5.39
C THR A 82 -7.60 12.73 -5.92
N GLY A 83 -7.98 11.65 -5.23
CA GLY A 83 -9.07 10.76 -5.64
C GLY A 83 -10.49 11.26 -5.35
N ARG A 84 -10.65 12.48 -4.84
CA ARG A 84 -11.94 13.17 -4.70
C ARG A 84 -12.38 13.90 -5.99
N GLY A 85 -11.49 13.98 -6.98
CA GLY A 85 -11.71 14.63 -8.27
C GLY A 85 -12.68 13.88 -9.16
#